data_AF-A0A415U0X6-F1
#
_entry.id   AF-A0A415U0X6-F1
#
_cell.length_a   1.000
_cell.length_b   1.000
_cell.length_c   1.000
_cell.angle_alpha   90.00
_cell.angle_beta   90.00
_cell.angle_gamma   90.00
#
_symmetry.space_group_name_H-M   'P 1'
#
loop_
_entity.id
_entity.type
_entity.pdbx_description
1 polymer ?
#
loop_
_entity_poly.entity_id
_entity_poly.type
_entity_poly.pdbx_seq_one_letter_code
_entity_poly.pdbx_strand_id
1 'polypeptide(L)'
;MRNLYSVRIIRKESQAVQAVYIEEFWKFCGVYTSEYITKYSDTMLDEDIVDCMLDEDIVDCNIILDEDAACLSKLKARFSVMFSDLQRYSDLSGRDKRKRLGWKIERELLSKIAELFEWDKECIQDFKKICRAFVGSDFAYNNYLTHLFLDQFSDDMKLIQIDILNGCMDMIYEAGTTLKGIPYRKFAYLNCARKINRIYFPEKQRRVFDDELVMKVAHQLSVEDEAFSMGNVLAGLVGLSRRKFWNQGQLYMQEVLDKEGDNKYSAFVYYALAHFIEVEEKDEQEAWKLYHHMGEIVPQSYRMLFKRATELFHQKKSPDWCNEFFQIYKLMKEKETKGWIQPLELEYYYKCAKILNRIPADISEGIGIKHIEEKDIEEIKSDKFINSNFMKNFIFDNNLRAIYIKYFQAKMET
;
A
#
# COMPACT_ATOMS: atom_id res chain seq x y z
N MET A 1 21.33 -16.70 -11.42
CA MET A 1 20.19 -16.29 -10.59
C MET A 1 20.12 -14.78 -10.57
N ARG A 2 18.97 -14.22 -10.97
CA ARG A 2 18.68 -12.79 -10.91
C ARG A 2 17.74 -12.52 -9.73
N ASN A 3 17.95 -11.39 -9.06
CA ASN A 3 17.08 -10.94 -7.98
C ASN A 3 15.89 -10.15 -8.55
N LEU A 4 14.78 -10.14 -7.81
CA LEU A 4 13.54 -9.46 -8.15
C LEU A 4 13.31 -8.37 -7.10
N TYR A 5 13.57 -7.12 -7.42
CA TYR A 5 13.45 -6.00 -6.47
C TYR A 5 12.18 -5.19 -6.70
N SER A 6 11.63 -5.18 -7.92
CA SER A 6 10.42 -4.44 -8.25
C SER A 6 9.46 -5.19 -9.18
N VAL A 7 8.15 -5.04 -8.94
CA VAL A 7 7.09 -5.53 -9.82
C VAL A 7 6.07 -4.44 -10.12
N ARG A 8 5.57 -4.41 -11.36
CA ARG A 8 4.41 -3.59 -11.77
C ARG A 8 3.24 -4.50 -12.08
N ILE A 9 2.10 -4.30 -11.41
CA ILE A 9 0.87 -5.04 -11.67
C ILE A 9 0.04 -4.28 -12.71
N ILE A 10 -0.21 -4.89 -13.86
CA ILE A 10 -0.98 -4.31 -14.97
C ILE A 10 -2.37 -4.97 -14.99
N ARG A 11 -3.43 -4.21 -14.77
CA ARG A 11 -4.77 -4.77 -14.59
C ARG A 11 -5.92 -3.87 -15.08
N LYS A 12 -7.09 -4.47 -15.32
CA LYS A 12 -8.35 -3.73 -15.50
C LYS A 12 -8.87 -3.20 -14.17
N GLU A 13 -9.79 -2.25 -14.21
CA GLU A 13 -10.43 -1.73 -12.99
C GLU A 13 -11.12 -2.84 -12.17
N SER A 14 -11.80 -3.78 -12.84
CA SER A 14 -12.52 -4.90 -12.22
C SER A 14 -11.63 -5.96 -11.56
N GLN A 15 -10.30 -5.86 -11.70
CA GLN A 15 -9.33 -6.78 -11.12
C GLN A 15 -8.67 -6.24 -9.85
N ALA A 16 -9.25 -5.20 -9.23
CA ALA A 16 -8.67 -4.51 -8.08
C ALA A 16 -8.37 -5.45 -6.89
N VAL A 17 -9.27 -6.40 -6.59
CA VAL A 17 -9.08 -7.31 -5.44
C VAL A 17 -7.97 -8.33 -5.68
N GLN A 18 -7.82 -8.83 -6.91
CA GLN A 18 -6.74 -9.74 -7.28
C GLN A 18 -5.39 -9.02 -7.25
N ALA A 19 -5.33 -7.80 -7.80
CA ALA A 19 -4.12 -6.99 -7.77
C ALA A 19 -3.67 -6.68 -6.34
N VAL A 20 -4.57 -6.20 -5.47
CA VAL A 20 -4.23 -5.95 -4.05
C VAL A 20 -3.69 -7.22 -3.39
N TYR A 21 -4.30 -8.39 -3.62
CA TYR A 21 -3.82 -9.64 -3.04
C TYR A 21 -2.40 -10.01 -3.52
N ILE A 22 -2.11 -9.84 -4.81
CA ILE A 22 -0.78 -10.11 -5.40
C ILE A 22 0.25 -9.08 -4.92
N GLU A 23 -0.14 -7.80 -4.84
CA GLU A 23 0.68 -6.71 -4.34
C GLU A 23 1.13 -6.97 -2.89
N GLU A 24 0.19 -7.38 -2.03
CA GLU A 24 0.48 -7.72 -0.64
C GLU A 24 1.44 -8.91 -0.52
N PHE A 25 1.41 -9.87 -1.44
CA PHE A 25 2.38 -10.96 -1.47
C PHE A 25 3.80 -10.46 -1.75
N TRP A 26 3.97 -9.60 -2.75
CA TRP A 26 5.29 -9.07 -3.11
C TRP A 26 5.84 -8.11 -2.07
N LYS A 27 4.99 -7.22 -1.52
CA LYS A 27 5.35 -6.39 -0.36
C LYS A 27 5.77 -7.23 0.84
N PHE A 28 5.12 -8.37 1.07
CA PHE A 28 5.50 -9.28 2.15
C PHE A 28 6.89 -9.89 1.93
N CYS A 29 7.28 -10.12 0.69
CA CYS A 29 8.62 -10.58 0.31
C CYS A 29 9.69 -9.47 0.37
N GLY A 30 9.31 -8.19 0.52
CA GLY A 30 10.26 -7.08 0.44
C GLY A 30 10.59 -6.70 -1.00
N VAL A 31 9.63 -6.83 -1.91
CA VAL A 31 9.71 -6.41 -3.31
C VAL A 31 8.88 -5.14 -3.46
N TYR A 32 9.44 -4.11 -4.10
CA TYR A 32 8.73 -2.89 -4.45
C TYR A 32 7.58 -3.20 -5.41
N THR A 33 6.44 -2.55 -5.20
CA THR A 33 5.26 -2.76 -6.03
C THR A 33 4.74 -1.44 -6.57
N SER A 34 4.41 -1.42 -7.86
CA SER A 34 3.63 -0.36 -8.49
C SER A 34 2.44 -0.95 -9.24
N GLU A 35 1.45 -0.12 -9.54
CA GLU A 35 0.23 -0.53 -10.23
C GLU A 35 0.00 0.33 -11.46
N TYR A 36 -0.46 -0.30 -12.53
CA TYR A 36 -0.96 0.37 -13.72
C TYR A 36 -2.36 -0.16 -14.04
N ILE A 37 -3.33 0.74 -14.05
CA ILE A 37 -4.73 0.42 -14.34
C ILE A 37 -5.01 0.75 -15.81
N THR A 38 -5.39 -0.25 -16.59
CA THR A 38 -5.76 -0.06 -18.00
C THR A 38 -7.09 0.68 -18.07
N LYS A 39 -7.06 1.91 -18.60
CA LYS A 39 -8.26 2.66 -18.95
C LYS A 39 -8.66 2.27 -20.38
N TYR A 40 -9.70 1.46 -20.54
CA TYR A 40 -10.39 1.40 -21.82
C TYR A 40 -11.35 2.58 -21.85
N SER A 41 -11.09 3.54 -22.73
CA SER A 41 -12.05 4.60 -23.00
C SER A 41 -12.11 4.82 -24.50
N ASP A 42 -13.30 4.66 -25.06
CA ASP A 42 -13.63 4.95 -26.47
C ASP A 42 -13.53 6.46 -26.81
N THR A 43 -12.90 7.28 -25.97
CA THR A 43 -12.92 8.76 -26.02
C THR A 43 -11.63 9.45 -25.54
N MET A 44 -10.47 8.78 -25.52
CA MET A 44 -9.21 9.52 -25.23
C MET A 44 -8.75 10.27 -26.48
N LEU A 45 -8.82 11.61 -26.42
CA LEU A 45 -8.06 12.48 -27.30
C LEU A 45 -6.57 12.24 -27.04
N ASP A 46 -5.79 12.16 -28.12
CA ASP A 46 -4.36 11.84 -28.12
C ASP A 46 -3.51 12.74 -27.21
N GLU A 47 -4.01 13.90 -26.78
CA GLU A 47 -3.29 14.87 -25.96
C GLU A 47 -3.38 14.60 -24.44
N ASP A 48 -4.45 13.97 -23.93
CA ASP A 48 -4.58 13.60 -22.50
C ASP A 48 -3.72 12.36 -22.13
N ILE A 49 -3.22 11.66 -23.15
CA ILE A 49 -2.32 10.49 -23.02
C ILE A 49 -0.87 10.95 -22.79
N VAL A 50 -0.53 12.19 -23.15
CA VAL A 50 0.86 12.69 -23.18
C VAL A 50 1.41 12.94 -21.77
N ASP A 51 0.59 13.42 -20.84
CA ASP A 51 1.05 13.73 -19.46
C ASP A 51 1.00 12.52 -18.51
N CYS A 52 0.34 11.43 -18.91
CA CYS A 52 0.24 10.20 -18.11
C CYS A 52 1.36 9.17 -18.40
N MET A 53 2.20 9.36 -19.43
CA MET A 53 2.96 8.26 -20.03
C MET A 53 4.38 8.57 -20.51
N LEU A 54 5.21 9.12 -19.63
CA LEU A 54 6.65 8.82 -19.64
C LEU A 54 6.94 7.95 -18.42
N ASP A 55 6.61 6.66 -18.51
CA ASP A 55 7.07 5.66 -17.53
C ASP A 55 8.52 5.32 -17.89
N GLU A 56 9.45 6.22 -17.52
CA GLU A 56 10.89 5.99 -17.71
C GLU A 56 11.42 4.89 -16.79
N ASP A 57 10.69 4.58 -15.72
CA ASP A 57 11.05 3.55 -14.74
C ASP A 57 11.02 2.14 -15.34
N ILE A 58 12.18 1.51 -15.34
CA ILE A 58 12.35 0.10 -15.69
C ILE A 58 12.17 -0.72 -14.41
N VAL A 59 11.03 -1.40 -14.29
CA VAL A 59 10.83 -2.40 -13.22
C VAL A 59 11.44 -3.74 -13.61
N ASP A 60 11.70 -4.63 -12.65
CA ASP A 60 12.24 -5.95 -12.94
C ASP A 60 11.21 -6.84 -13.65
N CYS A 61 9.95 -6.79 -13.22
CA CYS A 61 8.90 -7.62 -13.83
C CYS A 61 7.53 -6.93 -13.91
N ASN A 62 6.94 -6.94 -15.11
CA ASN A 62 5.51 -6.66 -15.28
C ASN A 62 4.71 -7.95 -15.01
N ILE A 63 3.73 -7.88 -14.13
CA ILE A 63 2.74 -8.94 -13.89
C ILE A 63 1.43 -8.51 -14.55
N ILE A 64 1.11 -9.14 -15.67
CA ILE A 64 -0.02 -8.75 -16.53
C ILE A 64 -1.22 -9.60 -16.15
N LEU A 65 -2.26 -8.96 -15.62
CA LEU A 65 -3.56 -9.56 -15.32
C LEU A 65 -4.58 -9.29 -16.44
N ASP A 66 -4.41 -8.16 -17.12
CA ASP A 66 -5.20 -7.79 -18.28
C ASP A 66 -4.56 -8.37 -19.55
N GLU A 67 -5.16 -9.44 -20.09
CA GLU A 67 -4.65 -10.13 -21.28
C GLU A 67 -4.57 -9.23 -22.51
N ASP A 68 -5.48 -8.26 -22.61
CA ASP A 68 -5.54 -7.29 -23.69
C ASP A 68 -4.42 -6.23 -23.58
N ALA A 69 -3.79 -6.13 -22.41
CA ALA A 69 -2.68 -5.21 -22.12
C ALA A 69 -1.30 -5.80 -22.38
N ALA A 70 -1.22 -7.06 -22.85
CA ALA A 70 0.04 -7.74 -23.17
C ALA A 70 0.92 -6.96 -24.17
N CYS A 71 0.30 -6.13 -25.01
CA CYS A 71 0.93 -5.38 -26.08
C CYS A 71 1.38 -3.95 -25.68
N LEU A 72 1.26 -3.56 -24.40
CA LEU A 72 1.66 -2.23 -23.94
C LEU A 72 3.19 -2.04 -23.96
N SER A 73 3.74 -1.69 -25.12
CA SER A 73 5.18 -1.47 -25.35
C SER A 73 5.76 -0.28 -24.57
N LYS A 74 4.90 0.62 -24.07
CA LYS A 74 5.30 1.82 -23.30
C LYS A 74 5.73 1.50 -21.86
N LEU A 75 5.29 0.38 -21.28
CA LEU A 75 5.59 0.01 -19.90
C LEU A 75 6.85 -0.85 -19.83
N LYS A 76 8.02 -0.20 -19.73
CA LYS A 76 9.31 -0.88 -19.72
C LYS A 76 9.46 -1.78 -18.48
N ALA A 77 9.94 -3.00 -18.72
CA ALA A 77 10.37 -3.93 -17.69
C ALA A 77 11.43 -4.90 -18.25
N ARG A 78 12.26 -5.49 -17.38
CA ARG A 78 13.23 -6.52 -17.80
C ARG A 78 12.52 -7.79 -18.27
N PHE A 79 11.46 -8.17 -17.57
CA PHE A 79 10.63 -9.32 -17.90
C PHE A 79 9.15 -8.98 -17.80
N SER A 80 8.31 -9.79 -18.44
CA SER A 80 6.86 -9.71 -18.32
C SER A 80 6.29 -11.11 -18.17
N VAL A 81 5.33 -11.25 -17.27
CA VAL A 81 4.65 -12.52 -17.00
C VAL A 81 3.14 -12.33 -17.07
N MET A 82 2.47 -13.17 -17.85
CA MET A 82 1.01 -13.22 -17.92
C MET A 82 0.47 -14.09 -16.77
N PHE A 83 -0.49 -13.57 -16.01
CA PHE A 83 -1.19 -14.28 -14.94
C PHE A 83 -2.70 -14.32 -15.18
N SER A 84 -3.08 -15.21 -16.09
CA SER A 84 -4.42 -15.37 -16.65
C SER A 84 -5.42 -16.11 -15.75
N ASP A 85 -6.66 -16.24 -16.23
CA ASP A 85 -7.77 -16.99 -15.61
C ASP A 85 -8.16 -16.48 -14.22
N LEU A 86 -8.18 -15.15 -14.05
CA LEU A 86 -8.47 -14.50 -12.77
C LEU A 86 -9.94 -14.20 -12.53
N GLN A 87 -10.82 -14.43 -13.51
CA GLN A 87 -12.27 -14.19 -13.38
C GLN A 87 -12.91 -15.00 -12.25
N ARG A 88 -12.48 -16.27 -12.08
CA ARG A 88 -12.92 -17.16 -10.98
C ARG A 88 -12.40 -16.74 -9.59
N TYR A 89 -11.52 -15.74 -9.52
CA TYR A 89 -10.98 -15.15 -8.30
C TYR A 89 -11.42 -13.68 -8.13
N SER A 90 -12.49 -13.27 -8.80
CA SER A 90 -13.08 -11.93 -8.66
C SER A 90 -13.73 -11.67 -7.29
N ASP A 91 -14.03 -12.75 -6.56
CA ASP A 91 -14.55 -12.71 -5.19
C ASP A 91 -13.56 -13.40 -4.24
N LEU A 92 -12.98 -12.59 -3.37
CA LEU A 92 -12.00 -12.93 -2.34
C LEU A 92 -12.53 -12.63 -0.92
N SER A 93 -13.84 -12.53 -0.74
CA SER A 93 -14.47 -12.13 0.54
C SER A 93 -14.24 -13.11 1.69
N GLY A 94 -13.99 -14.39 1.38
CA GLY A 94 -13.74 -15.44 2.37
C GLY A 94 -12.30 -15.98 2.33
N ARG A 95 -11.81 -16.42 3.50
CA ARG A 95 -10.47 -17.01 3.67
C ARG A 95 -10.18 -18.12 2.67
N ASP A 96 -11.12 -19.04 2.44
CA ASP A 96 -10.91 -20.13 1.48
C ASP A 96 -10.79 -19.64 0.03
N LYS A 97 -11.50 -18.56 -0.32
CA LYS A 97 -11.41 -17.95 -1.66
C LYS A 97 -10.02 -17.33 -1.87
N ARG A 98 -9.53 -16.58 -0.87
CA ARG A 98 -8.17 -16.03 -0.83
C ARG A 98 -7.11 -17.12 -0.91
N LYS A 99 -7.26 -18.19 -0.13
CA LYS A 99 -6.35 -19.34 -0.18
C LYS A 99 -6.23 -19.95 -1.58
N ARG A 100 -7.35 -20.10 -2.31
CA ARG A 100 -7.30 -20.63 -3.67
C ARG A 100 -6.48 -19.75 -4.62
N LEU A 101 -6.60 -18.42 -4.53
CA LEU A 101 -5.77 -17.49 -5.30
C LEU A 101 -4.30 -17.58 -4.88
N GLY A 102 -4.03 -17.61 -3.58
CA GLY A 102 -2.68 -17.79 -3.03
C GLY A 102 -1.98 -19.05 -3.54
N TRP A 103 -2.67 -20.18 -3.58
CA TRP A 103 -2.09 -21.41 -4.14
C TRP A 103 -1.93 -21.37 -5.68
N LYS A 104 -2.68 -20.52 -6.39
CA LYS A 104 -2.42 -20.24 -7.81
C LYS A 104 -1.15 -19.40 -7.98
N ILE A 105 -0.87 -18.46 -7.08
CA ILE A 105 0.41 -17.72 -7.05
C ILE A 105 1.58 -18.70 -6.91
N GLU A 106 1.54 -19.64 -5.95
CA GLU A 106 2.61 -20.64 -5.80
C GLU A 106 2.80 -21.52 -7.04
N ARG A 107 1.72 -22.07 -7.59
CA ARG A 107 1.82 -23.05 -8.68
C ARG A 107 2.21 -22.44 -10.01
N GLU A 108 1.78 -21.21 -10.28
CA GLU A 108 1.89 -20.61 -11.60
C GLU A 108 2.76 -19.36 -11.61
N LEU A 109 2.39 -18.31 -10.87
CA LEU A 109 3.09 -17.03 -10.93
C LEU A 109 4.53 -17.16 -10.44
N LEU A 110 4.74 -17.78 -9.27
CA LEU A 110 6.06 -18.04 -8.73
C LEU A 110 6.89 -18.96 -9.62
N SER A 111 6.29 -19.99 -10.21
CA SER A 111 6.98 -20.88 -11.15
C SER A 111 7.48 -20.14 -12.40
N LYS A 112 6.63 -19.30 -13.01
CA LYS A 112 6.98 -18.50 -14.19
C LYS A 112 8.08 -17.49 -13.88
N ILE A 113 8.00 -16.80 -12.74
CA ILE A 113 9.03 -15.85 -12.31
C ILE A 113 10.34 -16.56 -12.01
N ALA A 114 10.30 -17.70 -11.30
CA ALA A 114 11.49 -18.49 -11.00
C ALA A 114 12.25 -18.93 -12.26
N GLU A 115 11.52 -19.30 -13.32
CA GLU A 115 12.10 -19.64 -14.62
C GLU A 115 12.77 -18.42 -15.28
N LEU A 116 12.06 -17.30 -15.38
CA LEU A 116 12.56 -16.07 -16.01
C LEU A 116 13.79 -15.48 -15.30
N PHE A 117 13.82 -15.57 -13.98
CA PHE A 117 14.91 -15.06 -13.14
C PHE A 117 15.99 -16.11 -12.84
N GLU A 118 15.87 -17.31 -13.42
CA GLU A 118 16.84 -18.40 -13.27
C GLU A 118 17.13 -18.70 -11.78
N TRP A 119 16.06 -18.80 -10.97
CA TRP A 119 16.16 -19.11 -9.55
C TRP A 119 16.60 -20.55 -9.33
N ASP A 120 17.55 -20.73 -8.42
CA ASP A 120 17.97 -22.05 -8.02
C ASP A 120 16.93 -22.74 -7.11
N LYS A 121 17.18 -24.01 -6.80
CA LYS A 121 16.26 -24.82 -5.97
C LYS A 121 16.10 -24.26 -4.56
N GLU A 122 17.12 -23.63 -3.99
CA GLU A 122 17.07 -23.08 -2.62
C GLU A 122 16.20 -21.83 -2.58
N CYS A 123 16.40 -20.91 -3.53
CA CYS A 123 15.59 -19.71 -3.69
C CYS A 123 14.11 -20.05 -3.91
N ILE A 124 13.81 -21.01 -4.80
CA ILE A 124 12.44 -21.50 -5.03
C ILE A 124 11.83 -22.08 -3.76
N GLN A 125 12.59 -22.86 -2.99
CA GLN A 125 12.10 -23.43 -1.73
C GLN A 125 11.80 -22.35 -0.68
N ASP A 126 12.64 -21.34 -0.57
CA ASP A 126 12.41 -20.22 0.34
C ASP A 126 11.18 -19.40 -0.06
N PHE A 127 10.99 -19.07 -1.34
CA PHE A 127 9.76 -18.41 -1.80
C PHE A 127 8.51 -19.26 -1.57
N LYS A 128 8.59 -20.59 -1.72
CA LYS A 128 7.48 -21.49 -1.37
C LYS A 128 7.15 -21.45 0.13
N LYS A 129 8.14 -21.36 1.01
CA LYS A 129 7.91 -21.19 2.46
C LYS A 129 7.21 -19.87 2.75
N ILE A 130 7.68 -18.77 2.16
CA ILE A 130 7.07 -17.44 2.30
C ILE A 130 5.61 -17.50 1.81
N CYS A 131 5.36 -18.08 0.63
CA CYS A 131 4.02 -18.20 0.07
C CYS A 131 3.10 -19.04 0.96
N ARG A 132 3.57 -20.17 1.49
CA ARG A 132 2.79 -21.00 2.43
C ARG A 132 2.44 -20.24 3.71
N ALA A 133 3.38 -19.49 4.26
CA ALA A 133 3.13 -18.66 5.44
C ALA A 133 2.09 -17.59 5.13
N PHE A 134 2.27 -16.84 4.03
CA PHE A 134 1.34 -15.81 3.54
C PHE A 134 -0.09 -16.35 3.34
N VAL A 135 -0.22 -17.50 2.66
CA VAL A 135 -1.52 -18.13 2.37
C VAL A 135 -2.14 -18.78 3.61
N GLY A 136 -1.34 -19.49 4.40
CA GLY A 136 -1.79 -20.21 5.60
C GLY A 136 -2.33 -19.26 6.68
N SER A 137 -1.65 -18.15 6.90
CA SER A 137 -2.03 -17.10 7.87
C SER A 137 -3.08 -16.12 7.34
N ASP A 138 -3.50 -16.24 6.07
CA ASP A 138 -4.38 -15.25 5.42
C ASP A 138 -3.82 -13.82 5.53
N PHE A 139 -2.52 -13.70 5.28
CA PHE A 139 -1.74 -12.51 5.60
C PHE A 139 -2.25 -11.26 4.87
N ALA A 140 -2.56 -11.35 3.57
CA ALA A 140 -3.04 -10.21 2.79
C ALA A 140 -4.24 -9.51 3.44
N TYR A 141 -5.24 -10.30 3.85
CA TYR A 141 -6.46 -9.79 4.45
C TYR A 141 -6.19 -9.14 5.81
N ASN A 142 -5.47 -9.85 6.68
CA ASN A 142 -5.15 -9.38 8.03
C ASN A 142 -4.23 -8.15 8.02
N ASN A 143 -3.24 -8.14 7.12
CA ASN A 143 -2.36 -7.00 6.95
C ASN A 143 -3.12 -5.77 6.43
N TYR A 144 -4.02 -5.96 5.47
CA TYR A 144 -4.84 -4.87 4.93
C TYR A 144 -5.76 -4.27 6.00
N LEU A 145 -6.45 -5.12 6.78
CA LEU A 145 -7.29 -4.65 7.88
C LEU A 145 -6.49 -3.92 8.96
N THR A 146 -5.33 -4.47 9.37
CA THR A 146 -4.46 -3.84 10.36
C THR A 146 -3.93 -2.49 9.84
N HIS A 147 -3.64 -2.36 8.54
CA HIS A 147 -3.25 -1.08 7.96
C HIS A 147 -4.36 -0.03 8.06
N LEU A 148 -5.62 -0.45 7.88
CA LEU A 148 -6.77 0.44 7.85
C LEU A 148 -7.31 0.82 9.23
N PHE A 149 -7.37 -0.13 10.16
CA PHE A 149 -8.23 -0.05 11.34
C PHE A 149 -7.52 -0.37 12.66
N LEU A 150 -6.18 -0.47 12.68
CA LEU A 150 -5.44 -0.83 13.91
C LEU A 150 -5.87 0.00 15.13
N ASP A 151 -6.07 1.31 14.96
CA ASP A 151 -6.42 2.20 16.07
C ASP A 151 -7.90 2.04 16.51
N GLN A 152 -8.74 1.48 15.64
CA GLN A 152 -10.15 1.18 15.93
C GLN A 152 -10.36 -0.25 16.45
N PHE A 153 -9.34 -1.12 16.38
CA PHE A 153 -9.45 -2.50 16.85
C PHE A 153 -9.65 -2.57 18.37
N SER A 154 -10.55 -3.47 18.78
CA SER A 154 -10.59 -3.94 20.17
C SER A 154 -9.30 -4.69 20.53
N ASP A 155 -9.05 -4.83 21.83
CA ASP A 155 -7.85 -5.53 22.31
C ASP A 155 -7.86 -7.00 21.92
N ASP A 156 -9.02 -7.66 21.94
CA ASP A 156 -9.18 -9.03 21.42
C ASP A 156 -8.79 -9.12 19.94
N MET A 157 -9.18 -8.14 19.12
CA MET A 157 -8.83 -8.12 17.70
C MET A 157 -7.32 -7.91 17.52
N LYS A 158 -6.70 -7.03 18.32
CA LYS A 158 -5.23 -6.85 18.33
C LYS A 158 -4.51 -8.14 18.69
N LEU A 159 -4.98 -8.88 19.71
CA LEU A 159 -4.42 -10.17 20.11
C LEU A 159 -4.53 -11.21 18.99
N ILE A 160 -5.68 -11.31 18.32
CA ILE A 160 -5.87 -12.18 17.16
C ILE A 160 -4.86 -11.85 16.05
N GLN A 161 -4.63 -10.56 15.77
CA GLN A 161 -3.65 -10.15 14.76
C GLN A 161 -2.21 -10.54 15.16
N ILE A 162 -1.86 -10.45 16.45
CA ILE A 162 -0.56 -10.90 16.96
C ILE A 162 -0.39 -12.41 16.78
N ASP A 163 -1.40 -13.21 17.13
CA ASP A 163 -1.36 -14.68 16.97
C ASP A 163 -1.19 -15.09 15.49
N ILE A 164 -1.86 -14.39 14.59
CA ILE A 164 -1.71 -14.60 13.14
C ILE A 164 -0.29 -14.30 12.67
N LEU A 165 0.31 -13.19 13.14
CA LEU A 165 1.68 -12.83 12.80
C LEU A 165 2.71 -13.79 13.39
N ASN A 166 2.51 -14.25 14.64
CA ASN A 166 3.35 -15.27 15.26
C ASN A 166 3.30 -16.58 14.47
N GLY A 167 2.10 -17.08 14.15
CA GLY A 167 1.96 -18.28 13.33
C GLY A 167 2.56 -18.12 11.93
N CYS A 168 2.52 -16.92 11.36
CA CYS A 168 3.22 -16.61 10.12
C CYS A 168 4.74 -16.74 10.26
N MET A 169 5.31 -16.21 11.36
CA MET A 169 6.75 -16.32 11.66
C MET A 169 7.17 -17.78 11.84
N ASP A 170 6.40 -18.58 12.56
CA ASP A 170 6.68 -20.01 12.80
C ASP A 170 6.66 -20.84 11.50
N MET A 171 5.80 -20.45 10.54
CA MET A 171 5.77 -21.07 9.21
C MET A 171 6.97 -20.67 8.33
N ILE A 172 7.60 -19.51 8.59
CA ILE A 172 8.78 -19.05 7.85
C ILE A 172 10.05 -19.63 8.45
N TYR A 173 10.21 -19.61 9.77
CA TYR A 173 11.37 -20.15 10.49
C TYR A 173 10.92 -20.95 11.70
N GLU A 174 11.48 -22.15 11.84
CA GLU A 174 11.29 -22.96 13.05
C GLU A 174 11.92 -22.24 14.26
N ALA A 175 11.25 -22.32 15.40
CA ALA A 175 11.69 -21.70 16.64
C ALA A 175 13.12 -22.15 17.01
N GLY A 176 13.97 -21.20 17.40
CA GLY A 176 15.37 -21.46 17.79
C GLY A 176 16.34 -21.65 16.63
N THR A 177 15.90 -21.52 15.37
CA THR A 177 16.80 -21.59 14.21
C THR A 177 17.43 -20.24 13.86
N THR A 178 18.62 -20.27 13.27
CA THR A 178 19.28 -19.07 12.72
C THR A 178 18.57 -18.62 11.45
N LEU A 179 18.42 -17.30 11.26
CA LEU A 179 17.85 -16.69 10.05
C LEU A 179 18.78 -16.89 8.83
N LYS A 180 18.74 -18.09 8.24
CA LYS A 180 19.44 -18.46 6.99
C LYS A 180 18.49 -18.40 5.79
N GLY A 181 19.05 -18.39 4.58
CA GLY A 181 18.30 -18.35 3.32
C GLY A 181 18.31 -16.97 2.67
N ILE A 182 17.47 -16.80 1.66
CA ILE A 182 17.46 -15.60 0.80
C ILE A 182 16.96 -14.35 1.56
N PRO A 183 17.38 -13.13 1.15
CA PRO A 183 16.99 -11.88 1.82
C PRO A 183 15.47 -11.71 1.97
N TYR A 184 14.68 -12.11 0.96
CA TYR A 184 13.21 -12.05 0.98
C TYR A 184 12.58 -12.82 2.14
N ARG A 185 13.14 -13.97 2.52
CA ARG A 185 12.65 -14.80 3.62
C ARG A 185 12.95 -14.17 4.97
N LYS A 186 14.17 -13.64 5.13
CA LYS A 186 14.58 -12.88 6.32
C LYS A 186 13.70 -11.63 6.47
N PHE A 187 13.48 -10.88 5.37
CA PHE A 187 12.63 -9.70 5.33
C PHE A 187 11.20 -10.01 5.78
N ALA A 188 10.56 -11.04 5.23
CA ALA A 188 9.20 -11.42 5.58
C ALA A 188 9.04 -11.69 7.09
N TYR A 189 9.99 -12.42 7.68
CA TYR A 189 10.03 -12.66 9.12
C TYR A 189 10.19 -11.38 9.95
N LEU A 190 11.15 -10.52 9.60
CA LEU A 190 11.40 -9.27 10.30
C LEU A 190 10.23 -8.28 10.17
N ASN A 191 9.53 -8.28 9.04
CA ASN A 191 8.35 -7.45 8.83
C ASN A 191 7.18 -7.90 9.72
N CYS A 192 7.02 -9.21 9.98
CA CYS A 192 6.09 -9.69 11.01
C CYS A 192 6.48 -9.18 12.40
N ALA A 193 7.76 -9.28 12.78
CA ALA A 193 8.25 -8.79 14.07
C ALA A 193 7.96 -7.28 14.27
N ARG A 194 8.23 -6.46 13.25
CA ARG A 194 7.90 -5.03 13.25
C ARG A 194 6.39 -4.81 13.44
N LYS A 195 5.54 -5.56 12.74
CA LYS A 195 4.08 -5.42 12.82
C LYS A 195 3.55 -5.81 14.20
N ILE A 196 4.06 -6.88 14.80
CA ILE A 196 3.75 -7.27 16.18
C ILE A 196 4.10 -6.13 17.14
N ASN A 197 5.33 -5.60 17.03
CA ASN A 197 5.74 -4.47 17.86
C ASN A 197 4.82 -3.26 17.68
N ARG A 198 4.40 -2.94 16.45
CA ARG A 198 3.44 -1.85 16.17
C ARG A 198 2.10 -2.07 16.87
N ILE A 199 1.57 -3.29 16.90
CA ILE A 199 0.30 -3.60 17.56
C ILE A 199 0.40 -3.44 19.08
N TYR A 200 1.52 -3.82 19.69
CA TYR A 200 1.76 -3.65 21.14
C TYR A 200 2.06 -2.21 21.59
N PHE A 201 2.32 -1.29 20.64
CA PHE A 201 2.73 0.08 20.95
C PHE A 201 1.71 0.96 21.71
N PRO A 202 0.37 0.87 21.47
CA PRO A 202 -0.55 1.90 21.94
C PRO A 202 -0.66 2.04 23.48
N GLU A 203 -0.20 1.08 24.27
CA GLU A 203 -0.56 0.98 25.70
C GLU A 203 0.60 0.92 26.70
N LYS A 204 1.79 1.41 26.34
CA LYS A 204 3.00 1.32 27.21
C LYS A 204 3.41 -0.12 27.57
N GLN A 205 2.93 -1.12 26.84
CA GLN A 205 3.36 -2.50 27.01
C GLN A 205 4.79 -2.68 26.48
N ARG A 206 5.50 -3.67 27.04
CA ARG A 206 6.87 -4.01 26.63
C ARG A 206 6.83 -4.54 25.19
N ARG A 207 7.66 -3.97 24.31
CA ARG A 207 7.91 -4.52 22.95
C ARG A 207 8.30 -6.00 23.06
N VAL A 208 7.73 -6.84 22.21
CA VAL A 208 8.02 -8.28 22.19
C VAL A 208 9.40 -8.52 21.58
N PHE A 209 9.69 -7.85 20.46
CA PHE A 209 10.99 -7.93 19.79
C PHE A 209 11.86 -6.72 20.14
N ASP A 210 13.18 -6.94 20.22
CA ASP A 210 14.13 -5.84 20.38
C ASP A 210 14.24 -5.04 19.08
N ASP A 211 13.64 -3.85 19.07
CA ASP A 211 13.67 -2.93 17.95
C ASP A 211 15.10 -2.65 17.44
N GLU A 212 16.11 -2.63 18.33
CA GLU A 212 17.51 -2.40 17.93
C GLU A 212 18.04 -3.55 17.09
N LEU A 213 17.78 -4.78 17.55
CA LEU A 213 18.22 -5.99 16.87
C LEU A 213 17.49 -6.15 15.54
N VAL A 214 16.16 -5.94 15.53
CA VAL A 214 15.36 -6.01 14.30
C VAL A 214 15.86 -5.00 13.28
N MET A 215 16.12 -3.76 13.69
CA MET A 215 16.64 -2.70 12.83
C MET A 215 18.03 -3.05 12.27
N LYS A 216 18.96 -3.51 13.12
CA LYS A 216 20.31 -3.94 12.69
C LYS A 216 20.28 -5.08 11.69
N VAL A 217 19.47 -6.12 11.95
CA VAL A 217 19.36 -7.27 11.06
C VAL A 217 18.66 -6.90 9.74
N ALA A 218 17.67 -6.02 9.77
CA ALA A 218 17.00 -5.51 8.57
C ALA A 218 17.97 -4.70 7.68
N HIS A 219 18.74 -3.77 8.27
CA HIS A 219 19.77 -3.01 7.56
C HIS A 219 20.85 -3.92 6.96
N GLN A 220 21.26 -4.98 7.69
CA GLN A 220 22.23 -5.94 7.18
C GLN A 220 21.82 -6.61 5.87
N LEU A 221 20.50 -6.72 5.58
CA LEU A 221 20.03 -7.22 4.28
C LEU A 221 20.47 -6.33 3.12
N SER A 222 20.44 -5.00 3.32
CA SER A 222 20.90 -4.02 2.34
C SER A 222 22.43 -3.88 2.31
N VAL A 223 23.14 -4.32 3.35
CA VAL A 223 24.61 -4.41 3.35
C VAL A 223 25.08 -5.67 2.61
N GLU A 224 24.38 -6.80 2.78
CA GLU A 224 24.68 -8.07 2.10
C GLU A 224 24.35 -8.02 0.61
N ASP A 225 23.26 -7.36 0.24
CA ASP A 225 22.84 -7.11 -1.14
C ASP A 225 22.46 -5.63 -1.26
N GLU A 226 23.39 -4.84 -1.79
CA GLU A 226 23.21 -3.39 -1.91
C GLU A 226 21.93 -3.03 -2.66
N ALA A 227 21.55 -3.80 -3.69
CA ALA A 227 20.34 -3.54 -4.49
C ALA A 227 19.05 -3.87 -3.72
N PHE A 228 19.12 -4.61 -2.62
CA PHE A 228 17.97 -4.89 -1.75
C PHE A 228 17.72 -3.75 -0.74
N SER A 229 17.40 -2.55 -1.23
CA SER A 229 17.17 -1.36 -0.38
C SER A 229 15.94 -1.47 0.55
N MET A 230 15.03 -2.41 0.29
CA MET A 230 13.91 -2.71 1.19
C MET A 230 14.37 -3.13 2.59
N GLY A 231 15.58 -3.67 2.76
CA GLY A 231 16.18 -3.89 4.08
C GLY A 231 16.28 -2.59 4.90
N ASN A 232 16.82 -1.54 4.30
CA ASN A 232 16.87 -0.20 4.86
C ASN A 232 15.48 0.41 5.07
N VAL A 233 14.53 0.21 4.15
CA VAL A 233 13.13 0.64 4.37
C VAL A 233 12.58 0.01 5.65
N LEU A 234 12.77 -1.30 5.83
CA LEU A 234 12.28 -1.99 7.02
C LEU A 234 12.98 -1.50 8.29
N ALA A 235 14.30 -1.31 8.26
CA ALA A 235 15.08 -0.75 9.37
C ALA A 235 14.60 0.67 9.72
N GLY A 236 14.41 1.52 8.72
CA GLY A 236 13.87 2.87 8.82
C GLY A 236 12.51 2.89 9.51
N LEU A 237 11.56 2.10 9.01
CA LEU A 237 10.22 2.00 9.60
C LEU A 237 10.22 1.48 11.05
N VAL A 238 11.16 0.61 11.43
CA VAL A 238 11.35 0.18 12.82
C VAL A 238 11.89 1.35 13.66
N GLY A 239 12.92 2.04 13.18
CA GLY A 239 13.55 3.17 13.86
C GLY A 239 12.61 4.35 14.10
N LEU A 240 11.83 4.74 13.09
CA LEU A 240 10.85 5.82 13.18
C LEU A 240 9.73 5.53 14.21
N SER A 241 9.45 4.25 14.49
CA SER A 241 8.41 3.87 15.45
C SER A 241 8.78 4.09 16.93
N ARG A 242 10.03 4.50 17.24
CA ARG A 242 10.49 4.66 18.61
C ARG A 242 11.49 5.79 18.75
N ARG A 243 11.17 6.73 19.65
CA ARG A 243 11.97 7.95 19.87
C ARG A 243 13.47 7.76 20.07
N LYS A 244 13.89 6.68 20.75
CA LYS A 244 15.33 6.41 20.93
C LYS A 244 16.09 6.09 19.63
N PHE A 245 15.38 5.82 18.53
CA PHE A 245 15.94 5.40 17.24
C PHE A 245 15.54 6.30 16.07
N TRP A 246 14.91 7.45 16.32
CA TRP A 246 14.46 8.34 15.24
C TRP A 246 15.60 8.74 14.31
N ASN A 247 16.76 9.12 14.84
CA ASN A 247 17.91 9.52 14.03
C ASN A 247 18.39 8.38 13.11
N GLN A 248 18.53 7.16 13.63
CA GLN A 248 18.90 6.00 12.81
C GLN A 248 17.81 5.65 11.79
N GLY A 249 16.54 5.73 12.21
CA GLY A 249 15.40 5.47 11.33
C GLY A 249 15.37 6.43 10.13
N GLN A 250 15.56 7.73 10.38
CA GLN A 250 15.64 8.76 9.34
C GLN A 250 16.85 8.54 8.43
N LEU A 251 18.03 8.23 8.99
CA LEU A 251 19.23 7.92 8.19
C LEU A 251 18.98 6.78 7.21
N TYR A 252 18.39 5.67 7.65
CA TYR A 252 18.09 4.55 6.75
C TYR A 252 17.05 4.90 5.69
N MET A 253 16.05 5.72 6.02
CA MET A 253 15.08 6.19 5.02
C MET A 253 15.76 7.10 3.99
N GLN A 254 16.66 7.98 4.41
CA GLN A 254 17.43 8.85 3.51
C GLN A 254 18.36 8.04 2.61
N GLU A 255 19.07 7.03 3.13
CA GLU A 255 19.90 6.13 2.32
C GLU A 255 19.08 5.43 1.21
N VAL A 256 17.81 5.09 1.47
CA VAL A 256 16.91 4.55 0.45
C VAL A 256 16.57 5.61 -0.59
N LEU A 257 16.25 6.84 -0.17
CA LEU A 257 15.92 7.93 -1.09
C LEU A 257 17.12 8.30 -1.98
N ASP A 258 18.33 8.35 -1.42
CA ASP A 258 19.56 8.62 -2.16
C ASP A 258 19.84 7.54 -3.22
N LYS A 259 19.44 6.29 -2.94
CA LYS A 259 19.64 5.15 -3.82
C LYS A 259 18.56 4.98 -4.87
N GLU A 260 17.30 5.02 -4.46
CA GLU A 260 16.14 4.80 -5.33
C GLU A 260 15.75 6.07 -6.09
N GLY A 261 16.12 7.25 -5.59
CA GLY A 261 15.89 8.55 -6.23
C GLY A 261 14.45 8.71 -6.72
N ASP A 262 14.34 9.03 -8.00
CA ASP A 262 13.08 9.39 -8.67
C ASP A 262 12.26 8.18 -9.15
N ASN A 263 12.61 6.94 -8.76
CA ASN A 263 11.79 5.78 -9.09
C ASN A 263 10.39 5.90 -8.47
N LYS A 264 9.31 5.66 -9.22
CA LYS A 264 7.93 5.80 -8.75
C LYS A 264 7.57 4.98 -7.52
N TYR A 265 8.19 3.82 -7.35
CA TYR A 265 7.99 3.01 -6.16
C TYR A 265 8.67 3.57 -4.90
N SER A 266 9.57 4.57 -5.01
CA SER A 266 10.16 5.27 -3.85
C SER A 266 9.18 6.26 -3.20
N ALA A 267 8.09 6.62 -3.88
CA ALA A 267 7.12 7.62 -3.41
C ALA A 267 6.53 7.32 -2.01
N PHE A 268 6.38 6.04 -1.63
CA PHE A 268 5.92 5.71 -0.28
C PHE A 268 6.99 5.97 0.79
N VAL A 269 8.28 5.91 0.45
CA VAL A 269 9.41 6.21 1.34
C VAL A 269 9.41 7.70 1.64
N TYR A 270 9.28 8.54 0.60
CA TYR A 270 9.07 9.99 0.76
C TYR A 270 7.86 10.27 1.66
N TYR A 271 6.71 9.67 1.37
CA TYR A 271 5.51 9.87 2.18
C TYR A 271 5.71 9.47 3.66
N ALA A 272 6.34 8.32 3.90
CA ALA A 272 6.54 7.79 5.25
C ALA A 272 7.49 8.68 6.08
N LEU A 273 8.59 9.14 5.48
CA LEU A 273 9.54 10.05 6.13
C LEU A 273 8.91 11.43 6.36
N ALA A 274 8.26 12.01 5.34
CA ALA A 274 7.57 13.29 5.44
C ALA A 274 6.50 13.29 6.53
N HIS A 275 5.68 12.22 6.60
CA HIS A 275 4.64 12.09 7.60
C HIS A 275 5.20 11.95 9.02
N PHE A 276 6.31 11.24 9.18
CA PHE A 276 7.00 11.17 10.47
C PHE A 276 7.48 12.55 10.92
N ILE A 277 8.17 13.29 10.05
CA ILE A 277 8.68 14.63 10.34
C ILE A 277 7.54 15.60 10.67
N GLU A 278 6.46 15.56 9.89
CA GLU A 278 5.25 16.37 10.10
C GLU A 278 4.60 16.10 11.48
N VAL A 279 4.40 14.84 11.83
CA VAL A 279 3.59 14.47 13.01
C VAL A 279 4.41 14.39 14.29
N GLU A 280 5.57 13.74 14.25
CA GLU A 280 6.38 13.45 15.43
C GLU A 280 7.36 14.58 15.74
N GLU A 281 8.02 15.15 14.73
CA GLU A 281 8.98 16.24 14.90
C GLU A 281 8.35 17.63 14.80
N LYS A 282 7.16 17.72 14.19
CA LYS A 282 6.41 18.96 13.96
C LYS A 282 7.18 19.97 13.10
N ASP A 283 8.01 19.48 12.19
CA ASP A 283 8.68 20.31 11.19
C ASP A 283 7.90 20.25 9.86
N GLU A 284 6.91 21.13 9.74
CA GLU A 284 6.08 21.19 8.54
C GLU A 284 6.87 21.57 7.28
N GLN A 285 7.90 22.43 7.42
CA GLN A 285 8.66 22.91 6.27
C GLN A 285 9.46 21.80 5.62
N GLU A 286 10.14 20.98 6.43
CA GLU A 286 10.90 19.85 5.93
C GLU A 286 9.98 18.75 5.38
N ALA A 287 8.86 18.49 6.05
CA ALA A 287 7.85 17.56 5.55
C ALA A 287 7.30 17.98 4.17
N TRP A 288 7.00 19.27 3.97
CA TRP A 288 6.52 19.77 2.67
C TRP A 288 7.53 19.58 1.55
N LYS A 289 8.83 19.77 1.79
CA LYS A 289 9.86 19.51 0.76
C LYS A 289 9.80 18.08 0.26
N LEU A 290 9.69 17.12 1.17
CA LEU A 290 9.58 15.70 0.83
C LEU A 290 8.26 15.38 0.12
N TYR A 291 7.15 16.00 0.51
CA TYR A 291 5.88 15.85 -0.21
C TYR A 291 5.92 16.45 -1.63
N HIS A 292 6.57 17.60 -1.82
CA HIS A 292 6.73 18.21 -3.14
C HIS A 292 7.54 17.31 -4.06
N HIS A 293 8.66 16.78 -3.59
CA HIS A 293 9.48 15.87 -4.37
C HIS A 293 8.76 14.54 -4.67
N MET A 294 7.99 14.00 -3.72
CA MET A 294 7.07 12.89 -4.00
C MET A 294 6.09 13.22 -5.14
N GLY A 295 5.66 14.48 -5.25
CA GLY A 295 4.76 14.94 -6.30
C GLY A 295 5.41 15.12 -7.67
N GLU A 296 6.72 15.33 -7.72
CA GLU A 296 7.50 15.30 -8.96
C GLU A 296 7.55 13.87 -9.52
N ILE A 297 7.64 12.87 -8.64
CA ILE A 297 7.73 11.45 -9.00
C ILE A 297 6.35 10.86 -9.35
N VAL A 298 5.34 11.08 -8.50
CA VAL A 298 3.98 10.55 -8.65
C VAL A 298 2.95 11.69 -8.52
N PRO A 299 2.82 12.54 -9.56
CA PRO A 299 1.96 13.73 -9.50
C PRO A 299 0.48 13.41 -9.29
N GLN A 300 0.05 12.20 -9.66
CA GLN A 300 -1.32 11.72 -9.52
C GLN A 300 -1.60 11.04 -8.16
N SER A 301 -0.64 11.03 -7.23
CA SER A 301 -0.83 10.47 -5.89
C SER A 301 -1.81 11.32 -5.09
N TYR A 302 -3.03 10.82 -4.88
CA TYR A 302 -4.05 11.53 -4.09
C TYR A 302 -3.60 11.85 -2.66
N ARG A 303 -2.69 11.07 -2.07
CA ARG A 303 -2.16 11.34 -0.73
C ARG A 303 -1.25 12.57 -0.74
N MET A 304 -0.39 12.68 -1.75
CA MET A 304 0.47 13.84 -1.97
C MET A 304 -0.36 15.08 -2.30
N LEU A 305 -1.32 14.96 -3.24
CA LEU A 305 -2.22 16.05 -3.61
C LEU A 305 -2.98 16.58 -2.38
N PHE A 306 -3.44 15.69 -1.49
CA PHE A 306 -4.10 16.09 -0.26
C PHE A 306 -3.17 16.87 0.69
N LYS A 307 -1.90 16.46 0.80
CA LYS A 307 -0.90 17.19 1.61
C LYS A 307 -0.57 18.56 1.03
N ARG A 308 -0.44 18.67 -0.29
CA ARG A 308 -0.28 19.94 -1.00
C ARG A 308 -1.48 20.87 -0.80
N ALA A 309 -2.71 20.34 -0.91
CA ALA A 309 -3.92 21.10 -0.63
C ALA A 309 -3.97 21.61 0.82
N THR A 310 -3.51 20.78 1.76
CA THR A 310 -3.39 21.15 3.19
C THR A 310 -2.36 22.25 3.43
N GLU A 311 -1.20 22.18 2.77
CA GLU A 311 -0.19 23.24 2.81
C GLU A 311 -0.78 24.59 2.32
N LEU A 312 -1.42 24.59 1.15
CA LEU A 312 -2.05 25.80 0.59
C LEU A 312 -3.13 26.37 1.53
N PHE A 313 -3.92 25.50 2.16
CA PHE A 313 -4.91 25.87 3.15
C PHE A 313 -4.27 26.53 4.38
N HIS A 314 -3.20 25.96 4.93
CA HIS A 314 -2.47 26.53 6.09
C HIS A 314 -1.83 27.88 5.77
N GLN A 315 -1.23 28.01 4.58
CA GLN A 315 -0.54 29.22 4.17
C GLN A 315 -1.51 30.38 3.87
N LYS A 316 -2.83 30.13 3.77
CA LYS A 316 -3.88 31.11 3.42
C LYS A 316 -3.58 31.91 2.15
N LYS A 317 -2.73 31.36 1.27
CA LYS A 317 -2.10 32.11 0.18
C LYS A 317 -3.04 32.37 -1.00
N SER A 318 -4.14 31.61 -1.14
CA SER A 318 -5.09 31.74 -2.25
C SER A 318 -6.35 30.90 -1.99
N PRO A 319 -7.53 31.21 -2.56
CA PRO A 319 -8.67 30.27 -2.62
C PRO A 319 -8.37 28.97 -3.42
N ASP A 320 -7.20 28.85 -4.05
CA ASP A 320 -6.81 27.67 -4.85
C ASP A 320 -6.83 26.35 -4.07
N TRP A 321 -6.68 26.37 -2.75
CA TRP A 321 -6.80 25.14 -1.93
C TRP A 321 -8.18 24.48 -2.09
N CYS A 322 -9.25 25.27 -2.30
CA CYS A 322 -10.60 24.75 -2.54
C CYS A 322 -10.62 23.90 -3.82
N ASN A 323 -9.96 24.39 -4.87
CA ASN A 323 -9.88 23.72 -6.16
C ASN A 323 -9.11 22.40 -6.03
N GLU A 324 -7.98 22.39 -5.30
CA GLU A 324 -7.18 21.18 -5.08
C GLU A 324 -7.97 20.09 -4.34
N PHE A 325 -8.66 20.44 -3.24
CA PHE A 325 -9.53 19.47 -2.55
C PHE A 325 -10.69 19.01 -3.44
N PHE A 326 -11.24 19.90 -4.27
CA PHE A 326 -12.32 19.55 -5.19
C PHE A 326 -11.87 18.60 -6.30
N GLN A 327 -10.65 18.74 -6.83
CA GLN A 327 -10.12 17.79 -7.82
C GLN A 327 -9.97 16.39 -7.20
N ILE A 328 -9.46 16.30 -5.96
CA ILE A 328 -9.36 15.02 -5.25
C ILE A 328 -10.77 14.44 -5.02
N TYR A 329 -11.72 15.26 -4.57
CA TYR A 329 -13.12 14.84 -4.39
C TYR A 329 -13.73 14.30 -5.69
N LYS A 330 -13.54 14.99 -6.83
CA LYS A 330 -14.03 14.56 -8.15
C LYS A 330 -13.40 13.24 -8.58
N LEU A 331 -12.09 13.08 -8.41
CA LEU A 331 -11.38 11.84 -8.72
C LEU A 331 -11.92 10.66 -7.91
N MET A 332 -12.14 10.84 -6.60
CA MET A 332 -12.69 9.79 -5.75
C MET A 332 -14.15 9.47 -6.10
N LYS A 333 -14.95 10.50 -6.40
CA LYS A 333 -16.35 10.32 -6.85
C LYS A 333 -16.42 9.51 -8.15
N GLU A 334 -15.50 9.72 -9.08
CA GLU A 334 -15.42 8.94 -10.31
C GLU A 334 -15.09 7.46 -10.01
N LYS A 335 -14.10 7.19 -9.16
CA LYS A 335 -13.76 5.83 -8.71
C LYS A 335 -14.90 5.15 -7.96
N GLU A 336 -15.64 5.91 -7.14
CA GLU A 336 -16.84 5.43 -6.46
C GLU A 336 -17.93 5.04 -7.45
N THR A 337 -18.19 5.89 -8.44
CA THR A 337 -19.18 5.62 -9.51
C THR A 337 -18.84 4.35 -10.30
N LYS A 338 -17.55 4.09 -10.52
CA LYS A 338 -17.04 2.86 -11.15
C LYS A 338 -17.15 1.63 -10.24
N GLY A 339 -17.40 1.82 -8.94
CA GLY A 339 -17.73 0.76 -7.98
C GLY A 339 -16.54 0.06 -7.33
N TRP A 340 -15.30 0.44 -7.64
CA TRP A 340 -14.08 -0.25 -7.18
C TRP A 340 -13.23 0.56 -6.18
N ILE A 341 -13.78 1.66 -5.66
CA ILE A 341 -13.12 2.50 -4.67
C ILE A 341 -12.73 1.71 -3.41
N GLN A 342 -11.50 1.89 -2.94
CA GLN A 342 -10.92 1.25 -1.76
C GLN A 342 -11.26 2.01 -0.46
N PRO A 343 -11.17 1.40 0.74
CA PRO A 343 -11.47 2.09 2.01
C PRO A 343 -10.62 3.34 2.22
N LEU A 344 -9.34 3.26 1.89
CA LEU A 344 -8.45 4.40 2.06
C LEU A 344 -8.81 5.52 1.08
N GLU A 345 -9.18 5.20 -0.16
CA GLU A 345 -9.65 6.21 -1.12
C GLU A 345 -10.96 6.87 -0.63
N LEU A 346 -11.87 6.09 -0.04
CA LEU A 346 -13.08 6.62 0.62
C LEU A 346 -12.75 7.52 1.81
N GLU A 347 -11.69 7.25 2.57
CA GLU A 347 -11.23 8.14 3.64
C GLU A 347 -10.83 9.52 3.11
N TYR A 348 -10.07 9.57 2.01
CA TYR A 348 -9.73 10.85 1.36
C TYR A 348 -10.94 11.51 0.72
N TYR A 349 -11.87 10.73 0.16
CA TYR A 349 -13.15 11.23 -0.35
C TYR A 349 -13.94 11.95 0.74
N TYR A 350 -14.10 11.29 1.89
CA TYR A 350 -14.77 11.83 3.07
C TYR A 350 -14.08 13.09 3.62
N LYS A 351 -12.76 13.06 3.78
CA LYS A 351 -11.99 14.22 4.27
C LYS A 351 -12.15 15.43 3.37
N CYS A 352 -12.07 15.25 2.04
CA CYS A 352 -12.29 16.35 1.09
C CYS A 352 -13.73 16.86 1.17
N ALA A 353 -14.73 15.97 1.23
CA ALA A 353 -16.14 16.35 1.36
C ALA A 353 -16.38 17.21 2.62
N LYS A 354 -15.82 16.81 3.77
CA LYS A 354 -15.90 17.56 5.03
C LYS A 354 -15.24 18.93 4.96
N ILE A 355 -14.09 19.05 4.29
CA ILE A 355 -13.40 20.34 4.13
C ILE A 355 -14.23 21.26 3.23
N LEU A 356 -14.71 20.74 2.10
CA LEU A 356 -15.47 21.52 1.10
C LEU A 356 -16.85 21.93 1.61
N ASN A 357 -17.53 21.10 2.40
CA ASN A 357 -18.81 21.43 3.03
C ASN A 357 -18.74 22.63 3.99
N ARG A 358 -17.56 22.90 4.58
CA ARG A 358 -17.36 24.09 5.42
C ARG A 358 -17.31 25.40 4.62
N ILE A 359 -17.23 25.34 3.30
CA ILE A 359 -17.26 26.52 2.43
C ILE A 359 -18.73 26.95 2.25
N PRO A 360 -19.08 28.20 2.59
CA PRO A 360 -20.44 28.74 2.37
C PRO A 360 -20.90 28.55 0.92
N ALA A 361 -22.19 28.26 0.73
CA ALA A 361 -22.75 27.92 -0.58
C ALA A 361 -22.57 29.04 -1.61
N ASP A 362 -22.76 30.29 -1.19
CA ASP A 362 -22.54 31.50 -2.02
C ASP A 362 -21.08 31.63 -2.48
N ILE A 363 -20.12 31.29 -1.61
CA ILE A 363 -18.69 31.29 -1.95
C ILE A 363 -18.35 30.12 -2.88
N SER A 364 -18.89 28.93 -2.59
CA SER A 364 -18.69 27.72 -3.40
C SER A 364 -19.20 27.91 -4.82
N GLU A 365 -20.41 28.44 -4.97
CA GLU A 365 -21.02 28.74 -6.27
C GLU A 365 -20.25 29.84 -7.01
N GLY A 366 -19.77 30.86 -6.27
CA GLY A 366 -18.93 31.92 -6.82
C GLY A 366 -17.61 31.44 -7.42
N ILE A 367 -17.08 30.29 -6.97
CA ILE A 367 -15.87 29.64 -7.52
C ILE A 367 -16.19 28.46 -8.46
N GLY A 368 -17.46 28.26 -8.82
CA GLY A 368 -17.88 27.22 -9.78
C GLY A 368 -17.93 25.80 -9.20
N ILE A 369 -17.92 25.66 -7.87
CA ILE A 369 -18.01 24.36 -7.18
C ILE A 369 -19.42 24.20 -6.62
N LYS A 370 -20.11 23.11 -6.98
CA LYS A 370 -21.39 22.77 -6.33
C LYS A 370 -21.14 22.53 -4.84
N HIS A 371 -21.87 23.24 -3.99
CA HIS A 371 -21.78 23.06 -2.54
C HIS A 371 -22.06 21.59 -2.15
N ILE A 372 -21.23 21.05 -1.27
CA ILE A 372 -21.35 19.67 -0.75
C ILE A 372 -22.28 19.69 0.45
N GLU A 373 -23.36 18.91 0.42
CA GLU A 373 -24.34 18.87 1.50
C GLU A 373 -23.91 17.89 2.61
N GLU A 374 -24.38 18.10 3.84
CA GLU A 374 -24.13 17.18 4.96
C GLU A 374 -24.62 15.75 4.63
N LYS A 375 -25.71 15.66 3.86
CA LYS A 375 -26.24 14.38 3.38
C LYS A 375 -25.22 13.64 2.50
N ASP A 376 -24.48 14.34 1.63
CA ASP A 376 -23.45 13.73 0.78
C ASP A 376 -22.33 13.12 1.64
N ILE A 377 -21.95 13.79 2.73
CA ILE A 377 -20.93 13.33 3.67
C ILE A 377 -21.38 12.05 4.39
N GLU A 378 -22.61 12.02 4.88
CA GLU A 378 -23.17 10.84 5.55
C GLU A 378 -23.30 9.65 4.58
N GLU A 379 -23.71 9.88 3.33
CA GLU A 379 -23.76 8.85 2.30
C GLU A 379 -22.37 8.23 2.04
N ILE A 380 -21.28 9.01 2.06
CA ILE A 380 -19.90 8.50 1.92
C ILE A 380 -19.56 7.56 3.09
N LYS A 381 -19.88 7.99 4.31
CA LYS A 381 -19.58 7.27 5.55
C LYS A 381 -20.37 5.97 5.70
N SER A 382 -21.61 5.90 5.21
CA SER A 382 -22.45 4.70 5.29
C SER A 382 -22.52 3.92 3.97
N ASP A 383 -23.15 4.52 2.97
CA ASP A 383 -23.69 3.80 1.82
C ASP A 383 -22.58 3.47 0.83
N LYS A 384 -21.67 4.41 0.59
CA LYS A 384 -20.58 4.22 -0.40
C LYS A 384 -19.60 3.14 0.05
N PHE A 385 -19.27 3.10 1.34
CA PHE A 385 -18.45 2.02 1.90
C PHE A 385 -19.13 0.65 1.77
N ILE A 386 -20.43 0.57 2.06
CA ILE A 386 -21.19 -0.68 1.98
C ILE A 386 -21.35 -1.17 0.53
N ASN A 387 -21.50 -0.24 -0.41
CA ASN A 387 -21.86 -0.59 -1.78
C ASN A 387 -20.67 -0.89 -2.70
N SER A 388 -19.44 -0.50 -2.32
CA SER A 388 -18.23 -0.79 -3.11
C SER A 388 -18.04 -2.31 -3.35
N ASN A 389 -17.75 -2.66 -4.60
CA ASN A 389 -17.41 -4.03 -5.01
C ASN A 389 -16.12 -4.50 -4.33
N PHE A 390 -15.17 -3.59 -4.07
CA PHE A 390 -13.95 -3.93 -3.34
C PHE A 390 -14.28 -4.42 -1.93
N MET A 391 -15.20 -3.74 -1.22
CA MET A 391 -15.57 -4.18 0.14
C MET A 391 -16.27 -5.52 0.10
N LYS A 392 -17.26 -5.67 -0.79
CA LYS A 392 -18.02 -6.91 -0.97
C LYS A 392 -17.11 -8.10 -1.32
N ASN A 393 -16.10 -7.88 -2.15
CA ASN A 393 -15.27 -8.95 -2.71
C ASN A 393 -13.95 -9.15 -1.97
N PHE A 394 -13.60 -8.35 -0.96
CA PHE A 394 -12.35 -8.51 -0.22
C PHE A 394 -12.48 -8.36 1.29
N ILE A 395 -13.16 -7.31 1.76
CA ILE A 395 -13.20 -6.93 3.19
C ILE A 395 -14.33 -7.62 3.96
N PHE A 396 -15.54 -7.63 3.39
CA PHE A 396 -16.73 -8.13 4.04
C PHE A 396 -16.72 -9.66 4.11
N ASP A 397 -16.05 -10.17 5.14
CA ASP A 397 -16.37 -11.46 5.71
C ASP A 397 -17.75 -11.35 6.38
N ASN A 398 -18.70 -12.20 6.00
CA ASN A 398 -20.07 -12.18 6.48
C ASN A 398 -20.16 -12.15 8.01
N ASN A 399 -19.22 -12.79 8.70
CA ASN A 399 -19.21 -12.84 10.16
C ASN A 399 -18.77 -11.53 10.83
N LEU A 400 -18.02 -10.68 10.12
CA LEU A 400 -17.38 -9.48 10.68
C LEU A 400 -17.77 -8.18 9.96
N ARG A 401 -18.61 -8.25 8.92
CA ARG A 401 -19.08 -7.08 8.14
C ARG A 401 -19.56 -5.92 9.01
N ALA A 402 -20.42 -6.20 9.99
CA ALA A 402 -20.97 -5.16 10.88
C ALA A 402 -19.87 -4.49 11.74
N ILE A 403 -18.86 -5.25 12.14
CA ILE A 403 -17.72 -4.74 12.93
C ILE A 403 -16.87 -3.81 12.06
N TYR A 404 -16.56 -4.20 10.82
CA TYR A 404 -15.76 -3.35 9.93
C TYR A 404 -16.47 -2.07 9.49
N ILE A 405 -17.80 -2.10 9.33
CA ILE A 405 -18.58 -0.88 9.12
C ILE A 405 -18.42 0.06 10.32
N LYS A 406 -18.53 -0.46 11.55
CA LYS A 406 -18.32 0.35 12.77
C LYS A 406 -16.91 0.92 12.85
N TYR A 407 -15.88 0.14 12.54
CA TYR A 407 -14.50 0.63 12.53
C TYR A 407 -14.29 1.72 11.49
N PHE A 408 -14.83 1.55 10.29
CA PHE A 408 -14.75 2.58 9.25
C PHE A 408 -15.46 3.87 9.69
N GLN A 409 -16.67 3.77 10.24
CA GLN A 409 -17.42 4.92 10.74
C GLN A 409 -16.68 5.66 11.87
N ALA A 410 -16.15 4.92 12.85
CA ALA A 410 -15.38 5.48 13.96
C ALA A 410 -14.12 6.20 13.45
N LYS A 411 -13.44 5.64 12.44
CA LYS A 411 -12.26 6.26 11.83
C LYS A 411 -12.55 7.59 11.12
N MET A 412 -13.76 7.76 10.58
CA MET A 412 -14.16 9.03 9.95
C MET A 412 -14.51 10.11 10.97
N GLU A 413 -14.70 9.75 12.24
CA GLU A 413 -15.03 10.67 13.33
C GLU A 413 -13.80 11.13 14.12
N THR A 414 -12.69 10.40 14.03
CA THR A 414 -11.36 10.78 14.54
C THR A 414 -10.61 11.66 13.54
#